data_AF-K1U8E6-F1
#
_entry.id   AF-K1U8E6-F1
#
_cell.length_a   1.000
_cell.length_b   1.000
_cell.length_c   1.000
_cell.angle_alpha   90.00
_cell.angle_beta   90.00
_cell.angle_gamma   90.00
#
_symmetry.space_group_name_H-M   'P 1'
#
loop_
_entity.id
_entity.type
_entity.pdbx_description
1 polymer ?
#
loop_
_entity_poly.entity_id
_entity_poly.type
_entity_poly.pdbx_seq_one_letter_code
_entity_poly.pdbx_strand_id
1 'polypeptide(L)'
;YEVAPTLINKDAFDEYVINEDYDANMLAAAVALHEGFHYQPDGELFWKQSVGNENSYLFVTTRHLNSTYLDSIKDTMEDGEYLIIACRSFDNGLDKAYDNIAVKKIPQMLLERCEFGKTDYNLNIVHPPVYDDEEKQDV
;
A
#
# COMPACT_ATOMS: atom_id res chain seq x y z
N TYR A 1 4.64 -15.91 -15.25
CA TYR A 1 4.15 -16.40 -13.95
C TYR A 1 4.44 -15.31 -12.95
N GLU A 2 3.48 -14.43 -12.68
CA GLU A 2 3.58 -13.50 -11.55
C GLU A 2 2.98 -14.21 -10.34
N VAL A 3 3.84 -14.53 -9.40
CA VAL A 3 3.44 -15.13 -8.12
C VAL A 3 2.78 -14.01 -7.34
N ALA A 4 1.48 -14.14 -7.05
CA ALA A 4 0.79 -13.22 -6.15
C ALA A 4 1.58 -13.19 -4.82
N PRO A 5 2.04 -12.02 -4.36
CA PRO A 5 2.85 -11.94 -3.15
C PRO A 5 2.03 -12.52 -2.00
N THR A 6 2.60 -13.52 -1.33
CA THR A 6 1.94 -14.21 -0.22
C THR A 6 1.66 -13.23 0.92
N LEU A 7 0.55 -13.47 1.62
CA LEU A 7 0.07 -12.73 2.81
C LEU A 7 1.13 -12.56 3.92
N ILE A 8 2.19 -13.34 3.85
CA ILE A 8 3.26 -13.45 4.83
C ILE A 8 4.57 -13.12 4.11
N ASN A 9 5.32 -12.15 4.66
CA ASN A 9 6.63 -11.74 4.20
C ASN A 9 7.68 -12.16 5.23
N LYS A 10 8.89 -12.53 4.79
CA LYS A 10 9.99 -12.85 5.70
C LYS A 10 10.86 -11.62 5.89
N ASP A 11 11.09 -11.23 7.14
CA ASP A 11 12.00 -10.11 7.42
C ASP A 11 13.47 -10.54 7.34
N ALA A 12 14.39 -9.61 7.60
CA ALA A 12 15.84 -9.86 7.59
C ALA A 12 16.32 -10.87 8.65
N PHE A 13 15.43 -11.36 9.52
CA PHE A 13 15.67 -12.33 10.58
C PHE A 13 14.91 -13.66 10.35
N ASP A 14 14.35 -13.88 9.15
CA ASP A 14 13.59 -15.08 8.77
C ASP A 14 12.27 -15.26 9.56
N GLU A 15 11.77 -14.20 10.21
CA GLU A 15 10.46 -14.23 10.87
C GLU A 15 9.32 -13.97 9.87
N TYR A 16 8.24 -14.71 10.03
CA TYR A 16 7.03 -14.61 9.20
C TYR A 16 6.17 -13.43 9.69
N VAL A 17 6.32 -12.27 9.04
CA VAL A 17 5.57 -11.04 9.34
C VAL A 17 4.35 -10.96 8.41
N ILE A 18 3.17 -10.64 8.95
CA ILE A 18 2.00 -10.30 8.11
C ILE A 18 2.41 -9.11 7.25
N ASN A 19 2.26 -9.26 5.94
CA ASN A 19 2.72 -8.28 5.00
C ASN A 19 1.97 -6.96 5.23
N GLU A 20 2.64 -5.93 5.77
CA GLU A 20 2.06 -4.60 5.99
C GLU A 20 1.57 -3.97 4.68
N ASP A 21 2.06 -4.43 3.52
CA ASP A 21 1.57 -4.06 2.20
C ASP A 21 0.18 -4.65 1.88
N TYR A 22 -0.23 -5.74 2.55
CA TYR A 22 -1.56 -6.33 2.35
C TYR A 22 -2.67 -5.40 2.86
N ASP A 23 -2.41 -4.69 3.97
CA ASP A 23 -3.30 -3.66 4.50
C ASP A 23 -3.32 -2.40 3.62
N ALA A 24 -2.16 -2.01 3.06
CA ALA A 24 -2.06 -0.84 2.19
C ALA A 24 -2.83 -1.02 0.88
N ASN A 25 -2.76 -2.20 0.27
CA ASN A 25 -3.48 -2.51 -0.97
C ASN A 25 -5.01 -2.55 -0.77
N MET A 26 -5.49 -3.12 0.33
CA MET A 26 -6.91 -3.10 0.66
C MET A 26 -7.43 -1.67 0.93
N LEU A 27 -6.64 -0.86 1.64
CA LEU A 27 -6.99 0.55 1.85
C LEU A 27 -6.99 1.33 0.54
N ALA A 28 -5.99 1.12 -0.31
CA ALA A 28 -5.92 1.73 -1.63
C ALA A 28 -7.16 1.39 -2.46
N ALA A 29 -7.57 0.13 -2.48
CA ALA A 29 -8.79 -0.31 -3.17
C ALA A 29 -10.07 0.30 -2.58
N ALA A 30 -10.17 0.40 -1.25
CA ALA A 30 -11.32 0.99 -0.58
C ALA A 30 -11.43 2.51 -0.84
N VAL A 31 -10.32 3.23 -0.78
CA VAL A 31 -10.26 4.67 -1.10
C VAL A 31 -10.52 4.90 -2.58
N ALA A 32 -9.97 4.06 -3.46
CA ALA A 32 -10.23 4.12 -4.90
C ALA A 32 -11.73 4.00 -5.18
N LEU A 33 -12.37 2.97 -4.63
CA LEU A 33 -13.80 2.76 -4.80
C LEU A 33 -14.64 3.93 -4.25
N HIS A 34 -14.23 4.51 -3.13
CA HIS A 34 -14.90 5.66 -2.53
C HIS A 34 -14.77 6.93 -3.39
N GLU A 35 -13.59 7.16 -3.98
CA GLU A 35 -13.33 8.32 -4.85
C GLU A 35 -13.78 8.08 -6.31
N GLY A 36 -14.23 6.87 -6.67
CA GLY A 36 -14.65 6.51 -8.02
C GLY A 36 -13.52 6.12 -8.97
N PHE A 37 -12.35 5.76 -8.43
CA PHE A 37 -11.21 5.22 -9.18
C PHE A 37 -11.26 3.69 -9.27
N HIS A 38 -10.63 3.14 -10.29
CA HIS A 38 -10.44 1.71 -10.45
C HIS A 38 -9.06 1.31 -9.94
N TYR A 39 -9.02 0.54 -8.86
CA TYR A 39 -7.77 0.02 -8.31
C TYR A 39 -7.09 -0.91 -9.32
N GLN A 40 -5.94 -0.48 -9.81
CA GLN A 40 -5.13 -1.15 -10.82
C GLN A 40 -3.68 -0.72 -10.57
N PRO A 41 -2.97 -1.41 -9.66
CA PRO A 41 -1.61 -1.06 -9.34
C PRO A 41 -0.69 -1.34 -10.51
N ASP A 42 0.09 -0.34 -10.87
CA ASP A 42 1.08 -0.40 -11.92
C ASP A 42 2.35 -1.10 -11.43
N GLY A 43 2.94 -1.95 -12.29
CA GLY A 43 4.17 -2.69 -11.97
C GLY A 43 5.45 -1.87 -12.16
N GLU A 44 5.39 -0.76 -12.89
CA GLU A 44 6.52 0.13 -13.16
C GLU A 44 6.50 1.36 -12.23
N LEU A 45 5.32 1.92 -11.99
CA LEU A 45 5.14 3.14 -11.20
C LEU A 45 4.40 2.88 -9.88
N PHE A 46 5.13 2.87 -8.77
CA PHE A 46 4.59 2.59 -7.43
C PHE A 46 3.43 3.50 -7.00
N TRP A 47 3.35 4.71 -7.55
CA TRP A 47 2.31 5.69 -7.22
C TRP A 47 1.05 5.55 -8.09
N LYS A 48 1.12 4.84 -9.22
CA LYS A 48 -0.05 4.55 -10.06
C LYS A 48 -0.79 3.34 -9.52
N GLN A 49 -1.41 3.47 -8.34
CA GLN A 49 -2.13 2.37 -7.71
C GLN A 49 -3.56 2.20 -8.25
N SER A 50 -4.18 3.29 -8.70
CA SER A 50 -5.51 3.25 -9.30
C SER A 50 -5.60 4.23 -10.45
N VAL A 51 -6.45 3.90 -11.42
CA VAL A 51 -6.72 4.70 -12.61
C VAL A 51 -8.16 5.22 -12.60
N GLY A 52 -8.33 6.49 -12.92
CA GLY A 52 -9.62 7.18 -13.03
C GLY A 52 -9.94 7.52 -14.48
N ASN A 53 -10.74 8.57 -14.68
CA ASN A 53 -11.00 9.13 -16.01
C ASN A 53 -9.98 10.23 -16.35
N GLU A 54 -9.63 10.38 -17.63
CA GLU A 54 -8.80 11.50 -18.14
C GLU A 54 -7.39 11.59 -17.49
N ASN A 55 -6.58 10.53 -17.59
CA ASN A 55 -5.21 10.46 -17.04
C ASN A 55 -5.11 10.83 -15.56
N SER A 56 -6.18 10.54 -14.82
CA SER A 56 -6.21 10.71 -13.36
C SER A 56 -5.78 9.43 -12.67
N TYR A 57 -4.89 9.57 -11.69
CA TYR A 57 -4.36 8.47 -10.90
C TYR A 57 -4.60 8.71 -9.41
N LEU A 58 -4.68 7.64 -8.64
CA LEU A 58 -4.77 7.69 -7.18
C LEU A 58 -3.63 6.90 -6.57
N PHE A 59 -2.91 7.54 -5.66
CA PHE A 59 -1.91 6.93 -4.81
C PHE A 59 -2.37 6.97 -3.36
N VAL A 60 -2.32 5.83 -2.68
CA VAL A 60 -2.73 5.71 -1.28
C VAL A 60 -1.56 5.22 -0.45
N THR A 61 -1.22 5.97 0.60
CA THR A 61 -0.11 5.62 1.48
C THR A 61 -0.42 5.90 2.93
N THR A 62 -0.06 4.98 3.82
CA THR A 62 -0.18 5.19 5.27
C THR A 62 1.04 5.88 5.87
N ARG A 63 2.06 6.16 5.05
CA ARG A 63 3.26 6.90 5.45
C ARG A 63 3.00 8.40 5.50
N HIS A 64 3.86 9.09 6.24
CA HIS A 64 3.89 10.54 6.26
C HIS A 64 4.50 11.06 4.96
N LEU A 65 3.83 11.98 4.29
CA LEU A 65 4.28 12.56 3.02
C LEU A 65 5.02 13.88 3.25
N ASN A 66 6.22 13.97 2.67
CA ASN A 66 7.09 15.15 2.72
C ASN A 66 7.34 15.71 1.32
N SER A 67 7.85 16.94 1.23
CA SER A 67 8.06 17.61 -0.05
C SER A 67 9.00 16.85 -0.98
N THR A 68 10.11 16.33 -0.47
CA THR A 68 11.09 15.57 -1.26
C THR A 68 10.49 14.32 -1.91
N TYR A 69 9.61 13.64 -1.20
CA TYR A 69 8.91 12.46 -1.71
C TYR A 69 7.89 12.85 -2.79
N LEU A 70 7.16 13.95 -2.58
CA LEU A 70 6.25 14.51 -3.58
C LEU A 70 7.00 14.93 -4.85
N ASP A 71 8.16 15.57 -4.71
CA ASP A 71 9.02 16.00 -5.83
C ASP A 71 9.49 14.80 -6.65
N SER A 72 9.87 13.70 -5.97
CA SER A 72 10.28 12.46 -6.64
C SER A 72 9.15 11.85 -7.46
N ILE A 73 7.91 11.91 -6.97
CA ILE A 73 6.73 11.46 -7.73
C ILE A 73 6.51 12.39 -8.93
N LYS A 74 6.55 13.71 -8.72
CA LYS A 74 6.32 14.70 -9.77
C LYS A 74 7.32 14.61 -10.92
N ASP A 75 8.57 14.24 -10.64
CA ASP A 75 9.62 14.00 -11.64
C ASP A 75 9.29 12.81 -12.55
N THR A 76 8.62 11.79 -12.00
CA THR A 76 8.16 10.61 -12.77
C THR A 76 6.80 10.80 -13.46
N MET A 77 6.09 11.90 -13.20
CA MET A 77 4.80 12.19 -13.84
C MET A 77 4.97 12.82 -15.22
N GLU A 78 4.14 12.39 -16.16
CA GLU A 78 4.05 12.98 -17.49
C GLU A 78 3.18 14.25 -17.51
N ASP A 79 3.34 15.06 -18.57
CA ASP A 79 2.58 16.29 -18.74
C ASP A 79 1.11 15.98 -19.06
N GLY A 80 0.19 16.57 -18.30
CA GLY A 80 -1.25 16.30 -18.41
C GLY A 80 -1.76 15.15 -17.53
N GLU A 81 -0.92 14.54 -16.70
CA GLU A 81 -1.36 13.58 -15.68
C GLU A 81 -1.81 14.29 -14.40
N TYR A 82 -2.92 13.82 -13.84
CA TYR A 82 -3.45 14.26 -12.56
C TYR A 82 -3.26 13.17 -11.51
N LEU A 83 -2.70 13.52 -10.35
CA LEU A 83 -2.49 12.58 -9.27
C LEU A 83 -3.21 13.02 -8.00
N ILE A 84 -4.00 12.13 -7.43
CA ILE A 84 -4.57 12.32 -6.10
C ILE A 84 -3.77 11.45 -5.14
N ILE A 85 -3.21 12.05 -4.08
CA ILE A 85 -2.48 11.32 -3.06
C ILE A 85 -3.28 11.31 -1.77
N ALA A 86 -3.84 10.15 -1.40
CA ALA A 86 -4.50 9.95 -0.12
C ALA A 86 -3.47 9.42 0.89
N CYS A 87 -3.15 10.22 1.89
CA CYS A 87 -2.19 9.83 2.93
C CYS A 87 -2.72 9.96 4.35
N ARG A 88 -2.07 9.28 5.31
CA ARG A 88 -2.41 9.41 6.74
C ARG A 88 -2.11 10.82 7.25
N SER A 89 -0.95 11.35 6.88
CA SER A 89 -0.49 12.68 7.24
C SER A 89 0.50 13.20 6.21
N PHE A 90 0.58 14.52 6.08
CA PHE A 90 1.49 15.19 5.16
C PHE A 90 1.92 16.54 5.74
N ASP A 91 3.07 17.03 5.26
CA ASP A 91 3.59 18.36 5.61
C ASP A 91 2.66 19.48 5.14
N ASN A 92 2.60 20.56 5.91
CA ASN A 92 1.67 21.65 5.62
C ASN A 92 2.05 22.38 4.32
N GLY A 93 1.11 22.47 3.37
CA GLY A 93 1.32 23.13 2.07
C GLY A 93 1.62 22.19 0.90
N LEU A 94 1.80 20.88 1.14
CA LEU A 94 1.94 19.90 0.05
C LEU A 94 0.69 19.80 -0.84
N ASP A 95 -0.50 20.06 -0.28
CA ASP A 95 -1.77 20.07 -1.00
C ASP A 95 -1.85 21.20 -2.05
N LYS A 96 -0.95 22.19 -1.97
CA LYS A 96 -0.87 23.33 -2.89
C LYS A 96 0.49 23.43 -3.57
N ALA A 97 1.32 22.40 -3.46
CA ALA A 97 2.64 22.41 -4.07
C ALA A 97 2.55 22.33 -5.60
N TYR A 98 1.54 21.62 -6.13
CA TYR A 98 1.37 21.37 -7.56
C TYR A 98 -0.11 21.44 -7.95
N ASP A 99 -0.43 22.10 -9.07
CA ASP A 99 -1.82 22.19 -9.59
C ASP A 99 -2.34 20.85 -10.11
N ASN A 100 -1.45 19.95 -10.53
CA ASN A 100 -1.78 18.63 -11.07
C ASN A 100 -1.64 17.51 -10.01
N ILE A 101 -1.33 17.84 -8.75
CA ILE A 101 -1.29 16.86 -7.65
C ILE A 101 -2.15 17.35 -6.48
N ALA A 102 -3.17 16.56 -6.13
CA ALA A 102 -4.04 16.84 -4.99
C ALA A 102 -3.69 15.93 -3.82
N VAL A 103 -3.19 16.49 -2.71
CA VAL A 103 -2.94 15.72 -1.48
C VAL A 103 -4.15 15.78 -0.56
N LYS A 104 -4.70 14.62 -0.21
CA LYS A 104 -5.86 14.46 0.67
C LYS A 104 -5.51 13.58 1.88
N LYS A 105 -6.22 13.79 2.99
CA LYS A 105 -6.16 12.86 4.12
C LYS A 105 -7.12 11.71 3.91
N ILE A 106 -6.68 10.51 4.26
CA ILE A 106 -7.54 9.34 4.29
C ILE A 106 -8.59 9.55 5.39
N PRO A 107 -9.89 9.40 5.10
CA PRO A 107 -10.94 9.49 6.11
C PRO A 107 -10.67 8.54 7.28
N GLN A 108 -10.76 9.04 8.51
CA GLN A 108 -10.54 8.23 9.71
C GLN A 108 -11.50 7.03 9.78
N MET A 109 -12.73 7.17 9.26
CA MET A 109 -13.69 6.06 9.19
C MET A 109 -13.22 4.90 8.30
N LEU A 110 -12.42 5.16 7.26
CA LEU A 110 -11.83 4.10 6.44
C LEU A 110 -10.61 3.49 7.14
N LEU A 111 -9.82 4.31 7.85
CA LEU A 111 -8.71 3.84 8.69
C LEU A 111 -9.17 3.02 9.90
N GLU A 112 -10.37 3.26 10.43
CA GLU A 112 -10.94 2.48 11.55
C GLU A 112 -11.66 1.21 11.08
N ARG A 113 -12.12 1.17 9.82
CA ARG A 113 -12.79 0.01 9.23
C ARG A 113 -11.83 -0.95 8.52
N CYS A 114 -10.77 -0.44 7.92
CA CYS A 114 -9.60 -1.24 7.61
C CYS A 114 -8.90 -1.50 8.95
N GLU A 115 -8.79 -2.74 9.40
CA GLU A 115 -8.10 -3.09 10.65
C GLU A 115 -6.58 -2.82 10.53
N PHE A 116 -6.19 -1.55 10.40
CA PHE A 116 -4.79 -1.14 10.36
C PHE A 116 -4.20 -1.28 11.76
N GLY A 117 -3.34 -2.28 11.93
CA GLY A 117 -2.56 -2.43 13.15
C GLY A 117 -3.32 -3.10 14.30
N LYS A 118 -3.98 -4.23 14.05
CA LYS A 118 -3.96 -5.28 15.08
C LYS A 118 -2.67 -6.08 14.94
N THR A 119 -1.65 -5.64 15.66
CA THR A 119 -0.58 -6.51 16.16
C THR A 119 -1.09 -7.33 17.36
N ASP A 120 -2.36 -7.75 17.33
CA ASP A 120 -2.92 -8.67 18.31
C ASP A 120 -2.97 -10.05 17.67
N TYR A 121 -1.77 -10.60 17.47
CA TYR A 121 -1.64 -12.04 17.49
C TYR A 121 -2.03 -12.51 18.90
N ASN A 122 -3.33 -12.65 19.17
CA ASN A 122 -3.78 -13.74 20.02
C ASN A 122 -3.66 -15.02 19.18
N LEU A 123 -2.40 -15.40 18.90
CA LEU A 123 -2.07 -16.72 18.44
C LEU A 123 -2.29 -17.63 19.65
N ASN A 124 -3.53 -18.05 19.86
CA ASN A 124 -3.81 -19.20 20.69
C ASN A 124 -3.25 -20.39 19.92
N ILE A 125 -1.92 -20.60 19.99
CA ILE A 125 -1.23 -21.75 19.43
C ILE A 125 -1.62 -22.96 20.28
N VAL A 126 -2.83 -23.45 20.08
CA VAL A 126 -3.24 -24.77 20.58
C VAL A 126 -2.88 -25.75 19.46
N HIS A 127 -1.62 -26.19 19.49
CA HIS A 127 -1.00 -27.23 18.67
C HIS A 127 -0.44 -26.83 17.28
N PRO A 128 0.88 -26.64 17.16
CA PRO A 128 1.55 -26.76 15.88
C PRO A 128 1.55 -28.23 15.42
N PRO A 129 1.23 -28.55 14.15
CA PRO A 129 1.46 -29.88 13.61
C PRO A 129 2.97 -30.12 13.52
N VAL A 130 3.42 -31.22 14.11
CA VAL A 130 4.79 -31.71 13.98
C VAL A 130 4.94 -32.24 12.56
N TYR A 131 5.74 -31.56 11.73
CA TYR A 131 6.21 -32.11 10.48
C TYR A 131 7.46 -32.94 10.80
N ASP A 132 7.34 -34.26 10.61
CA ASP A 132 8.47 -35.18 10.62
C ASP A 132 9.16 -35.01 9.25
N ASP A 133 10.24 -34.23 9.23
CA ASP A 133 11.16 -34.14 8.11
C ASP A 133 11.89 -35.49 7.98
N GLU A 134 11.30 -36.45 7.25
CA GLU A 134 12.06 -37.60 6.76
C GLU A 134 13.04 -37.12 5.70
N GLU A 135 14.30 -37.02 6.12
CA GLU A 135 15.49 -36.83 5.29
C GLU A 135 15.46 -37.69 4.03
N LYS A 136 15.65 -37.07 2.86
CA LYS A 136 16.33 -37.73 1.74
C LYS A 136 17.63 -37.01 1.44
N GLN A 137 18.70 -37.52 2.04
CA GLN A 137 20.07 -37.33 1.58
C GLN A 137 20.24 -38.06 0.25
N ASP A 138 20.53 -37.30 -0.81
CA ASP A 138 21.20 -37.81 -2.01
C ASP A 138 22.71 -37.85 -1.72
N VAL A 139 23.28 -39.06 -1.55
CA VAL A 139 24.69 -39.39 -1.79
C VAL A 139 24.83 -40.80 -2.35
#